data_AF-A0A1E3NLD8-F1
#
_entry.id   AF-A0A1E3NLD8-F1
#
_cell.length_a   1.000
_cell.length_b   1.000
_cell.length_c   1.000
_cell.angle_alpha   90.00
_cell.angle_beta   90.00
_cell.angle_gamma   90.00
#
_symmetry.space_group_name_H-M   'P 1'
#
loop_
_entity.id
_entity.type
_entity.pdbx_description
1 polymer ?
#
loop_
_entity_poly.entity_id
_entity_poly.type
_entity_poly.pdbx_seq_one_letter_code
_entity_poly.pdbx_strand_id
1 'polypeptide(L)'
;MLRLAAAPKRLAFCTSGSRHYSAASGSTGGKPPSFFHNEANLPRKIEPVPGGTGLAQKEAVPLPPKTHLEGGSGANTAVAGAKPALAVPQTVMPPKPLFADAANTPPPPPPGPSADTSNYFRSYKDFCKGMAYLGVGMGVIFFMFDQHERLDVSERQMQLMKKKQKELVLQMQTYKSKLNKVAVENAKKSVLVQGKMQMHVALLRQQLLDLGADPVTIAAAIDRFEQDVKVDVAPNTVELWVPGESSLKSLIPDPHEYSKKK
;
A
#
# COMPACT_ATOMS: atom_id res chain seq x y z
N MET A 1 -52.89 -34.60 71.71
CA MET A 1 -53.17 -33.46 70.80
C MET A 1 -51.97 -32.53 70.90
N LEU A 2 -51.19 -32.12 69.89
CA LEU A 2 -51.29 -32.13 68.43
C LEU A 2 -49.93 -32.55 67.83
N ARG A 3 -49.97 -33.26 66.69
CA ARG A 3 -48.82 -33.53 65.81
C ARG A 3 -48.65 -32.35 64.85
N LEU A 4 -47.43 -31.83 64.71
CA LEU A 4 -47.05 -30.93 63.61
C LEU A 4 -46.23 -31.72 62.58
N ALA A 5 -46.78 -31.86 61.37
CA ALA A 5 -46.16 -32.54 60.25
C ALA A 5 -45.37 -31.54 59.40
N ALA A 6 -44.09 -31.81 59.15
CA ALA A 6 -43.22 -31.06 58.26
C ALA A 6 -43.10 -31.78 56.91
N ALA A 7 -43.37 -31.05 55.82
CA ALA A 7 -43.37 -31.55 54.45
C ALA A 7 -41.95 -31.61 53.85
N PRO A 8 -41.63 -32.61 53.01
CA PRO A 8 -40.36 -32.66 52.28
C PRO A 8 -40.42 -31.89 50.95
N LYS A 9 -39.46 -30.98 50.72
CA LYS A 9 -39.22 -30.31 49.44
C LYS A 9 -38.55 -31.29 48.46
N ARG A 10 -39.22 -31.53 47.32
CA ARG A 10 -38.71 -32.30 46.18
C ARG A 10 -37.53 -31.57 45.51
N LEU A 11 -36.40 -32.25 45.38
CA LEU A 11 -35.31 -31.88 44.49
C LEU A 11 -35.66 -32.34 43.06
N ALA A 12 -35.72 -31.40 42.13
CA ALA A 12 -35.87 -31.70 40.70
C ALA A 12 -34.50 -32.04 40.12
N PHE A 13 -34.33 -33.31 39.76
CA PHE A 13 -33.20 -33.85 39.01
C PHE A 13 -33.42 -33.48 37.52
N CYS A 14 -32.62 -32.55 36.98
CA CYS A 14 -32.56 -32.32 35.54
C CYS A 14 -31.56 -33.31 34.92
N THR A 15 -32.05 -34.09 33.97
CA THR A 15 -31.37 -35.19 33.29
C THR A 15 -30.36 -34.68 32.26
N SER A 16 -29.21 -35.36 32.23
CA SER A 16 -28.11 -35.20 31.28
C SER A 16 -28.55 -35.53 29.85
N GLY A 17 -28.41 -34.58 28.94
CA GLY A 17 -28.57 -34.76 27.51
C GLY A 17 -27.24 -35.14 26.86
N SER A 18 -27.02 -36.44 26.66
CA SER A 18 -25.91 -37.00 25.90
C SER A 18 -26.07 -36.64 24.42
N ARG A 19 -25.14 -35.87 23.84
CA ARG A 19 -25.01 -35.69 22.38
C ARG A 19 -23.75 -36.38 21.89
N HIS A 20 -23.96 -37.50 21.21
CA HIS A 20 -22.98 -38.13 20.36
C HIS A 20 -22.55 -37.16 19.24
N TYR A 21 -21.26 -36.86 19.16
CA TYR A 21 -20.66 -36.27 17.97
C TYR A 21 -20.05 -37.38 17.13
N SER A 22 -20.64 -37.58 15.94
CA SER A 22 -20.18 -38.48 14.91
C SER A 22 -18.93 -37.88 14.24
N ALA A 23 -17.83 -38.63 14.25
CA ALA A 23 -16.59 -38.27 13.57
C ALA A 23 -16.75 -38.56 12.05
N ALA A 24 -16.88 -37.51 11.25
CA ALA A 24 -16.75 -37.60 9.81
C ALA A 24 -15.28 -37.38 9.42
N SER A 25 -14.60 -38.48 9.06
CA SER A 25 -13.29 -38.43 8.39
C SER A 25 -13.47 -37.94 6.97
N GLY A 26 -12.90 -36.79 6.64
CA GLY A 26 -12.88 -36.23 5.28
C GLY A 26 -11.45 -35.99 4.82
N SER A 27 -10.83 -37.03 4.28
CA SER A 27 -9.61 -36.94 3.47
C SER A 27 -9.93 -36.20 2.18
N THR A 28 -9.33 -35.02 1.96
CA THR A 28 -9.15 -34.47 0.60
C THR A 28 -7.77 -33.82 0.48
N GLY A 29 -7.08 -34.22 -0.58
CA GLY A 29 -5.67 -33.95 -0.84
C GLY A 29 -5.33 -32.50 -1.19
N GLY A 30 -4.03 -32.23 -1.09
CA GLY A 30 -3.43 -30.92 -1.30
C GLY A 30 -3.72 -30.31 -2.67
N LYS A 31 -4.29 -29.11 -2.63
CA LYS A 31 -3.98 -28.04 -3.58
C LYS A 31 -3.63 -26.79 -2.77
N PRO A 32 -2.52 -26.10 -3.08
CA PRO A 32 -2.18 -24.84 -2.42
C PRO A 32 -3.23 -23.77 -2.71
N PRO A 33 -3.50 -22.84 -1.77
CA PRO A 33 -4.49 -21.79 -1.93
C PRO A 33 -4.09 -20.85 -3.08
N SER A 34 -4.85 -20.88 -4.17
CA SER A 34 -4.76 -19.92 -5.28
C SER A 34 -5.37 -18.59 -4.83
N PHE A 35 -4.52 -17.58 -4.64
CA PHE A 35 -4.90 -16.24 -4.17
C PHE A 35 -5.50 -15.32 -5.25
N PHE A 36 -5.72 -15.81 -6.48
CA PHE A 36 -6.01 -14.93 -7.63
C PHE A 36 -7.35 -15.13 -8.33
N HIS A 37 -8.29 -15.92 -7.78
CA HIS A 37 -9.59 -16.13 -8.45
C HIS A 37 -10.73 -15.62 -7.57
N ASN A 38 -10.87 -14.30 -7.53
CA ASN A 38 -12.09 -13.66 -7.03
C ASN A 38 -12.39 -12.42 -7.89
N GLU A 39 -12.69 -12.65 -9.18
CA GLU A 39 -13.16 -11.63 -10.12
C GLU A 39 -14.62 -11.20 -9.86
N ALA A 40 -15.28 -11.73 -8.82
CA ALA A 40 -16.70 -11.45 -8.55
C ALA A 40 -16.96 -10.23 -7.64
N ASN A 41 -15.93 -9.46 -7.25
CA ASN A 41 -16.10 -8.27 -6.41
C ASN A 41 -15.33 -7.04 -6.95
N LEU A 42 -15.68 -6.65 -8.18
CA LEU A 42 -15.42 -5.29 -8.65
C LEU A 42 -16.40 -4.34 -7.98
N PRO A 43 -15.95 -3.28 -7.28
CA PRO A 43 -16.85 -2.28 -6.71
C PRO A 43 -17.59 -1.56 -7.85
N ARG A 44 -18.93 -1.64 -7.81
CA ARG A 44 -19.81 -0.85 -8.68
C ARG A 44 -19.52 0.65 -8.47
N LYS A 45 -19.23 1.32 -9.58
CA LYS A 45 -19.43 2.74 -9.91
C LYS A 45 -19.85 3.61 -8.71
N ILE A 46 -18.89 4.40 -8.21
CA ILE A 46 -19.15 5.47 -7.24
C ILE A 46 -19.95 6.56 -7.97
N GLU A 47 -21.21 6.78 -7.56
CA GLU A 47 -21.98 7.94 -7.98
C GLU A 47 -21.39 9.24 -7.40
N PRO A 48 -21.40 10.34 -8.17
CA PRO A 48 -21.04 11.65 -7.64
C PRO A 48 -22.14 12.17 -6.72
N VAL A 49 -21.78 12.44 -5.46
CA VAL A 49 -22.62 13.10 -4.46
C VAL A 49 -22.93 14.53 -4.92
N PRO A 50 -24.21 14.94 -5.04
CA PRO A 50 -24.56 16.31 -5.38
C PRO A 50 -24.36 17.22 -4.15
N GLY A 51 -23.91 18.45 -4.44
CA GLY A 51 -23.45 19.42 -3.46
C GLY A 51 -24.47 19.81 -2.39
N GLY A 52 -23.96 19.91 -1.16
CA GLY A 52 -24.59 20.62 -0.06
C GLY A 52 -23.76 21.85 0.30
N THR A 53 -24.18 23.01 -0.21
CA THR A 53 -23.82 24.33 0.31
C THR A 53 -24.44 24.50 1.70
N GLY A 54 -23.65 24.97 2.68
CA GLY A 54 -24.21 25.56 3.91
C GLY A 54 -23.38 25.40 5.18
N LEU A 55 -22.51 26.38 5.42
CA LEU A 55 -22.24 27.04 6.70
C LEU A 55 -22.35 26.23 8.01
N ALA A 56 -21.23 26.08 8.72
CA ALA A 56 -21.01 26.66 10.06
C ALA A 56 -19.64 26.29 10.63
N GLN A 57 -18.94 27.31 11.12
CA GLN A 57 -17.75 27.25 11.97
C GLN A 57 -17.99 26.38 13.21
N LYS A 58 -16.99 25.61 13.66
CA LYS A 58 -16.29 25.84 14.95
C LYS A 58 -15.22 24.78 15.27
N GLU A 59 -14.18 25.29 15.90
CA GLU A 59 -13.29 24.65 16.87
C GLU A 59 -12.11 23.79 16.37
N ALA A 60 -10.94 24.42 16.48
CA ALA A 60 -9.62 23.85 16.35
C ALA A 60 -9.28 22.95 17.55
N VAL A 61 -8.70 21.78 17.28
CA VAL A 61 -8.04 20.94 18.29
C VAL A 61 -6.57 20.77 17.87
N PRO A 62 -5.59 21.03 18.75
CA PRO A 62 -4.19 21.07 18.39
C PRO A 62 -3.57 19.66 18.32
N LEU A 63 -2.77 19.44 17.28
CA LEU A 63 -1.98 18.23 17.06
C LEU A 63 -0.81 18.16 18.07
N PRO A 64 -0.45 16.96 18.58
CA PRO A 64 0.75 16.79 19.40
C PRO A 64 2.05 16.80 18.55
N PRO A 65 3.19 17.18 19.15
CA PRO A 65 4.46 17.38 18.46
C PRO A 65 5.10 16.05 18.03
N LYS A 66 5.68 16.06 16.83
CA LYS A 66 6.53 14.98 16.32
C LYS A 66 7.84 14.95 17.13
N THR A 67 8.02 13.90 17.92
CA THR A 67 9.32 13.52 18.48
C THR A 67 10.26 13.11 17.35
N HIS A 68 11.36 13.85 17.28
CA HIS A 68 12.58 13.56 16.54
C HIS A 68 13.21 12.29 17.14
N LEU A 69 13.38 11.24 16.34
CA LEU A 69 14.23 10.11 16.69
C LEU A 69 15.38 10.05 15.67
N GLU A 70 16.51 10.51 16.18
CA GLU A 70 17.85 10.44 15.65
C GLU A 70 18.47 9.08 16.03
N GLY A 71 19.31 8.52 15.16
CA GLY A 71 20.04 7.26 15.35
C GLY A 71 19.65 6.22 14.29
N GLY A 72 20.49 5.81 13.33
CA GLY A 72 21.94 5.77 13.30
C GLY A 72 22.35 4.30 13.07
N SER A 73 22.95 4.02 11.90
CA SER A 73 23.69 2.80 11.48
C SER A 73 23.19 2.40 10.07
N GLY A 74 23.97 2.45 8.98
CA GLY A 74 25.41 2.27 8.85
C GLY A 74 25.66 1.07 7.95
N ALA A 75 25.64 1.25 6.62
CA ALA A 75 26.26 0.31 5.68
C ALA A 75 26.56 1.00 4.36
N ASN A 76 27.84 1.00 4.03
CA ASN A 76 28.48 1.70 2.93
C ASN A 76 28.21 1.02 1.59
N THR A 77 27.89 1.80 0.56
CA THR A 77 28.37 1.48 -0.80
C THR A 77 28.75 2.78 -1.48
N ALA A 78 30.06 3.05 -1.48
CA ALA A 78 30.68 4.05 -2.30
C ALA A 78 30.53 3.66 -3.78
N VAL A 79 29.90 4.52 -4.57
CA VAL A 79 30.19 4.58 -6.01
C VAL A 79 30.60 6.00 -6.31
N ALA A 80 31.89 6.09 -6.64
CA ALA A 80 32.64 7.28 -6.93
C ALA A 80 31.96 8.13 -8.01
N GLY A 81 31.97 9.43 -7.76
CA GLY A 81 31.71 10.43 -8.79
C GLY A 81 32.79 10.41 -9.87
N ALA A 82 32.35 10.53 -11.11
CA ALA A 82 33.18 10.98 -12.21
C ALA A 82 32.42 12.10 -12.94
N LYS A 83 32.81 13.35 -12.63
CA LYS A 83 32.63 14.48 -13.53
C LYS A 83 33.48 14.24 -14.78
N PRO A 84 32.96 14.61 -15.96
CA PRO A 84 33.74 15.44 -16.88
C PRO A 84 32.89 16.65 -17.33
N ALA A 85 33.36 17.88 -17.11
CA ALA A 85 34.24 18.62 -18.03
C ALA A 85 33.57 18.78 -19.41
N LEU A 86 32.81 19.84 -19.65
CA LEU A 86 33.29 21.13 -20.16
C LEU A 86 34.26 20.96 -21.35
N ALA A 87 33.71 20.94 -22.57
CA ALA A 87 34.45 21.19 -23.81
C ALA A 87 33.50 21.63 -24.94
N VAL A 88 33.28 22.94 -25.02
CA VAL A 88 33.15 23.71 -26.28
C VAL A 88 34.61 23.92 -26.75
N PRO A 89 35.03 23.91 -28.04
CA PRO A 89 34.40 24.41 -29.28
C PRO A 89 34.53 23.38 -30.45
N GLN A 90 34.05 23.54 -31.68
CA GLN A 90 34.52 24.47 -32.71
C GLN A 90 33.61 24.41 -33.94
N THR A 91 33.30 25.60 -34.42
CA THR A 91 32.74 25.96 -35.72
C THR A 91 33.65 25.46 -36.85
N VAL A 92 33.18 24.52 -37.68
CA VAL A 92 33.85 24.17 -38.94
C VAL A 92 33.13 24.92 -40.06
N MET A 93 33.78 25.97 -40.54
CA MET A 93 33.40 26.76 -41.71
C MET A 93 33.86 26.09 -43.03
N PRO A 94 33.24 26.45 -44.17
CA PRO A 94 33.31 25.71 -45.44
C PRO A 94 34.63 25.87 -46.23
N PRO A 95 34.91 24.95 -47.19
CA PRO A 95 36.10 25.02 -48.04
C PRO A 95 36.08 26.23 -48.99
N LYS A 96 37.16 27.02 -48.95
CA LYS A 96 37.47 28.07 -49.92
C LYS A 96 37.97 27.43 -51.24
N PRO A 97 37.50 27.89 -52.42
CA PRO A 97 38.08 27.50 -53.70
C PRO A 97 39.45 28.13 -53.90
N LEU A 98 40.34 27.34 -54.51
CA LEU A 98 41.78 27.54 -54.61
C LEU A 98 42.17 27.90 -56.05
N PHE A 99 41.54 28.92 -56.64
CA PHE A 99 41.96 29.46 -57.95
C PHE A 99 41.64 30.96 -58.02
N ALA A 100 42.60 31.77 -57.61
CA ALA A 100 42.67 33.20 -57.88
C ALA A 100 44.14 33.58 -58.03
N ASP A 101 44.61 33.72 -59.27
CA ASP A 101 45.45 34.83 -59.77
C ASP A 101 45.72 34.57 -61.27
N ALA A 102 45.27 35.49 -62.13
CA ALA A 102 46.08 36.50 -62.83
C ALA A 102 46.67 35.91 -64.13
N ALA A 103 46.73 36.57 -65.28
CA ALA A 103 46.37 37.89 -65.75
C ALA A 103 46.44 37.86 -67.29
N ASN A 104 45.93 38.90 -67.93
CA ASN A 104 46.24 39.34 -69.30
C ASN A 104 45.71 38.52 -70.48
N THR A 105 44.53 38.90 -70.98
CA THR A 105 44.24 38.86 -72.42
C THR A 105 43.30 40.03 -72.81
N PRO A 106 43.46 40.59 -74.02
CA PRO A 106 42.99 41.93 -74.42
C PRO A 106 41.47 42.08 -74.68
N PRO A 107 40.95 43.33 -74.71
CA PRO A 107 39.51 43.63 -74.73
C PRO A 107 38.82 43.31 -76.07
N PRO A 108 37.67 42.59 -76.07
CA PRO A 108 36.81 42.44 -77.23
C PRO A 108 35.80 43.60 -77.41
N PRO A 109 35.33 43.85 -78.66
CA PRO A 109 34.54 45.01 -79.10
C PRO A 109 33.09 45.09 -78.56
N PRO A 110 32.44 46.27 -78.66
CA PRO A 110 31.15 46.56 -78.01
C PRO A 110 29.96 45.73 -78.56
N PRO A 111 29.06 45.25 -77.69
CA PRO A 111 27.88 44.47 -78.08
C PRO A 111 26.74 45.36 -78.57
N GLY A 112 26.10 44.93 -79.68
CA GLY A 112 24.90 45.55 -80.23
C GLY A 112 23.67 45.41 -79.32
N PRO A 113 22.59 46.17 -79.59
CA PRO A 113 21.40 46.23 -78.76
C PRO A 113 20.57 44.95 -78.92
N SER A 114 20.85 43.95 -78.09
CA SER A 114 20.12 42.68 -78.08
C SER A 114 19.30 42.57 -76.79
N ALA A 115 18.03 42.96 -76.93
CA ALA A 115 16.84 42.46 -76.22
C ALA A 115 16.91 42.16 -74.72
N ASP A 116 16.16 42.97 -73.95
CA ASP A 116 15.33 42.78 -72.73
C ASP A 116 15.15 41.38 -72.07
N THR A 117 16.09 40.45 -72.18
CA THR A 117 16.03 39.12 -71.57
C THR A 117 16.48 39.11 -70.11
N SER A 118 17.25 40.11 -69.68
CA SER A 118 17.75 40.25 -68.29
C SER A 118 16.65 40.50 -67.27
N ASN A 119 15.60 41.24 -67.66
CA ASN A 119 14.44 41.53 -66.80
C ASN A 119 13.61 40.26 -66.51
N TYR A 120 13.52 39.35 -67.48
CA TYR A 120 12.79 38.08 -67.33
C TYR A 120 13.48 37.12 -66.35
N PHE A 121 14.81 37.01 -66.45
CA PHE A 121 15.62 36.20 -65.51
C PHE A 121 15.55 36.75 -64.08
N ARG A 122 15.49 38.08 -63.91
CA ARG A 122 15.37 38.71 -62.59
C ARG A 122 14.01 38.43 -61.97
N SER A 123 12.94 38.56 -62.75
CA SER A 123 11.57 38.25 -62.31
C SER A 123 11.38 36.76 -61.99
N TYR A 124 11.97 35.85 -62.78
CA TYR A 124 11.93 34.42 -62.51
C TYR A 124 12.69 34.05 -61.22
N LYS A 125 13.85 34.68 -60.99
CA LYS A 125 14.64 34.47 -59.77
C LYS A 125 13.89 34.92 -58.51
N ASP A 126 13.14 36.01 -58.59
CA ASP A 126 12.34 36.49 -57.45
C ASP A 126 11.08 35.64 -57.22
N PHE A 127 10.49 35.09 -58.29
CA PHE A 127 9.42 34.08 -58.17
C PHE A 127 9.92 32.77 -57.51
N CYS A 128 11.07 32.24 -57.94
CA CYS A 128 11.66 31.04 -57.33
C CYS A 128 12.05 31.26 -55.87
N LYS A 129 12.55 32.45 -55.50
CA LYS A 129 12.77 32.79 -54.07
C LYS A 129 11.45 32.78 -53.30
N GLY A 130 10.38 33.36 -53.84
CA GLY A 130 9.05 33.34 -53.23
C GLY A 130 8.56 31.91 -52.95
N MET A 131 8.68 31.02 -53.94
CA MET A 131 8.33 29.60 -53.79
C MET A 131 9.23 28.86 -52.79
N ALA A 132 10.52 29.18 -52.75
CA ALA A 132 11.44 28.61 -51.78
C ALA A 132 11.07 29.02 -50.34
N TYR A 133 10.70 30.27 -50.10
CA TYR A 133 10.22 30.72 -48.78
C TYR A 133 8.89 30.06 -48.39
N LEU A 134 7.97 29.87 -49.35
CA LEU A 134 6.73 29.12 -49.11
C LEU A 134 7.00 27.66 -48.74
N GLY A 135 7.95 27.01 -49.43
CA GLY A 135 8.38 25.65 -49.11
C GLY A 135 8.98 25.53 -47.72
N VAL A 136 9.88 26.45 -47.35
CA VAL A 136 10.48 26.49 -45.99
C VAL A 136 9.41 26.79 -44.94
N GLY A 137 8.50 27.73 -45.19
CA GLY A 137 7.39 28.06 -44.30
C GLY A 137 6.49 26.86 -44.03
N MET A 138 6.08 26.14 -45.08
CA MET A 138 5.28 24.91 -44.93
C MET A 138 6.05 23.80 -44.20
N GLY A 139 7.36 23.66 -44.44
CA GLY A 139 8.21 22.70 -43.73
C GLY A 139 8.28 22.98 -42.22
N VAL A 140 8.40 24.25 -41.81
CA VAL A 140 8.40 24.65 -40.40
C VAL A 140 7.03 24.42 -39.75
N ILE A 141 5.94 24.76 -40.45
CA ILE A 141 4.58 24.52 -39.95
C ILE A 141 4.35 23.02 -39.74
N PHE A 142 4.72 22.18 -40.73
CA PHE A 142 4.60 20.73 -40.61
C PHE A 142 5.44 20.17 -39.45
N PHE A 143 6.68 20.66 -39.28
CA PHE A 143 7.53 20.27 -38.17
C PHE A 143 6.94 20.67 -36.80
N MET A 144 6.34 21.85 -36.68
CA MET A 144 5.64 22.25 -35.45
C MET A 144 4.42 21.39 -35.16
N PHE A 145 3.65 21.02 -36.17
CA PHE A 145 2.52 20.09 -36.02
C PHE A 145 3.00 18.70 -35.56
N ASP A 146 4.07 18.15 -36.15
CA ASP A 146 4.64 16.85 -35.74
C ASP A 146 5.15 16.87 -34.29
N GLN A 147 5.80 17.96 -33.86
CA GLN A 147 6.23 18.15 -32.47
C GLN A 147 5.04 18.23 -31.50
N HIS A 148 3.96 18.93 -31.89
CA HIS A 148 2.77 19.05 -31.06
C HIS A 148 2.07 17.69 -30.87
N GLU A 149 1.94 16.90 -31.95
CA GLU A 149 1.32 15.58 -31.88
C GLU A 149 2.14 14.63 -30.99
N ARG A 150 3.47 14.64 -31.10
CA ARG A 150 4.36 13.87 -30.23
C ARG A 150 4.23 14.29 -28.76
N LEU A 151 4.12 15.60 -28.50
CA LEU A 151 3.98 16.12 -27.15
C LEU A 151 2.64 15.70 -26.53
N ASP A 152 1.54 15.79 -27.27
CA ASP A 152 0.22 15.34 -26.82
C ASP A 152 0.19 13.84 -26.49
N VAL A 153 0.82 13.01 -27.31
CA VAL A 153 0.93 11.57 -27.05
C VAL A 153 1.74 11.31 -25.77
N SER A 154 2.86 12.02 -25.60
CA SER A 154 3.69 11.92 -24.39
C SER A 154 2.94 12.37 -23.13
N GLU A 155 2.14 13.43 -23.23
CA GLU A 155 1.36 13.93 -22.12
C GLU A 155 0.28 12.92 -21.72
N ARG A 156 -0.42 12.33 -22.71
CA ARG A 156 -1.41 11.27 -22.46
C ARG A 156 -0.76 10.07 -21.77
N GLN A 157 0.42 9.65 -22.21
CA GLN A 157 1.16 8.56 -21.56
C GLN A 157 1.56 8.91 -20.12
N MET A 158 2.04 10.14 -19.88
CA MET A 158 2.37 10.60 -18.53
C MET A 158 1.13 10.63 -17.62
N GLN A 159 -0.01 11.10 -18.14
CA GLN A 159 -1.27 11.11 -17.40
C GLN A 159 -1.73 9.70 -17.05
N LEU A 160 -1.60 8.73 -17.97
CA LEU A 160 -1.90 7.33 -17.70
C LEU A 160 -0.97 6.72 -16.64
N MET A 161 0.35 6.99 -16.71
CA MET A 161 1.28 6.56 -15.67
C MET A 161 0.95 7.17 -14.30
N LYS A 162 0.64 8.46 -14.26
CA LYS A 162 0.22 9.14 -13.01
C LYS A 162 -1.06 8.52 -12.44
N LYS A 163 -2.04 8.15 -13.28
CA LYS A 163 -3.26 7.45 -12.85
C LYS A 163 -2.93 6.09 -12.24
N LYS A 164 -2.11 5.28 -12.92
CA LYS A 164 -1.67 3.96 -12.43
C LYS A 164 -0.89 4.05 -11.11
N GLN A 165 0.00 5.03 -10.97
CA GLN A 165 0.74 5.27 -9.73
C GLN A 165 -0.21 5.64 -8.58
N LYS A 166 -1.18 6.54 -8.82
CA LYS A 166 -2.19 6.90 -7.83
C LYS A 166 -3.03 5.70 -7.40
N GLU A 167 -3.44 4.86 -8.36
CA GLU A 167 -4.19 3.65 -8.07
C GLU A 167 -3.39 2.66 -7.21
N LEU A 168 -2.12 2.43 -7.55
CA LEU A 168 -1.25 1.56 -6.76
C LEU A 168 -1.05 2.08 -5.34
N VAL A 169 -0.84 3.38 -5.17
CA VAL A 169 -0.73 4.01 -3.84
C VAL A 169 -2.02 3.83 -3.04
N LEU A 170 -3.18 3.98 -3.68
CA LEU A 170 -4.48 3.76 -3.04
C LEU A 170 -4.66 2.29 -2.62
N GLN A 171 -4.25 1.33 -3.46
CA GLN A 171 -4.27 -0.09 -3.10
C GLN A 171 -3.35 -0.39 -1.90
N MET A 172 -2.15 0.18 -1.86
CA MET A 172 -1.25 0.03 -0.71
C MET A 172 -1.84 0.63 0.57
N GLN A 173 -2.50 1.79 0.48
CA GLN A 173 -3.14 2.43 1.63
C GLN A 173 -4.35 1.63 2.13
N THR A 174 -5.18 1.12 1.23
CA THR A 174 -6.33 0.29 1.62
C THR A 174 -5.87 -1.02 2.26
N TYR A 175 -4.81 -1.65 1.75
CA TYR A 175 -4.21 -2.84 2.36
C TYR A 175 -3.69 -2.56 3.77
N LYS A 176 -2.91 -1.50 3.96
CA LYS A 176 -2.44 -1.07 5.30
C LYS A 176 -3.61 -0.82 6.26
N SER A 177 -4.68 -0.18 5.79
CA SER A 177 -5.87 0.06 6.62
C SER A 177 -6.57 -1.24 7.04
N LYS A 178 -6.60 -2.25 6.16
CA LYS A 178 -7.18 -3.57 6.45
C LYS A 178 -6.33 -4.32 7.49
N LEU A 179 -5.01 -4.30 7.35
CA LEU A 179 -4.11 -4.89 8.34
C LEU A 179 -4.28 -4.26 9.73
N ASN A 180 -4.34 -2.93 9.80
CA ASN A 180 -4.56 -2.24 11.06
C ASN A 180 -5.94 -2.56 11.68
N LYS A 181 -7.00 -2.66 10.87
CA LYS A 181 -8.33 -3.07 11.35
C LYS A 181 -8.30 -4.48 11.94
N VAL A 182 -7.67 -5.43 11.25
CA VAL A 182 -7.52 -6.82 11.74
C VAL A 182 -6.71 -6.86 13.04
N ALA A 183 -5.60 -6.11 13.13
CA ALA A 183 -4.80 -6.02 14.34
C ALA A 183 -5.60 -5.45 15.53
N VAL A 184 -6.37 -4.38 15.31
CA VAL A 184 -7.23 -3.77 16.32
C VAL A 184 -8.36 -4.71 16.75
N GLU A 185 -8.98 -5.43 15.81
CA GLU A 185 -10.01 -6.42 16.13
C GLU A 185 -9.46 -7.59 16.94
N ASN A 186 -8.27 -8.08 16.61
CA ASN A 186 -7.61 -9.13 17.37
C ASN A 186 -7.22 -8.66 18.78
N ALA A 187 -6.71 -7.43 18.91
CA ALA A 187 -6.44 -6.82 20.21
C ALA A 187 -7.72 -6.69 21.05
N LYS A 188 -8.83 -6.23 20.45
CA LYS A 188 -10.14 -6.15 21.11
C LYS A 188 -10.62 -7.52 21.60
N LYS A 189 -10.49 -8.56 20.78
CA LYS A 189 -10.86 -9.94 21.17
C LYS A 189 -9.99 -10.43 22.33
N SER A 190 -8.69 -10.19 22.28
CA SER A 190 -7.75 -10.57 23.36
C SER A 190 -8.11 -9.90 24.68
N VAL A 191 -8.34 -8.58 24.67
CA VAL A 191 -8.74 -7.81 25.87
C VAL A 191 -10.08 -8.31 26.43
N LEU A 192 -11.06 -8.61 25.57
CA LEU A 192 -12.35 -9.15 26.02
C LEU A 192 -12.22 -10.53 26.67
N VAL A 193 -11.41 -11.42 26.09
CA VAL A 193 -11.14 -12.74 26.67
C VAL A 193 -10.44 -12.61 28.02
N GLN A 194 -9.41 -11.76 28.12
CA GLN A 194 -8.71 -11.48 29.36
C GLN A 194 -9.66 -10.92 30.43
N GLY A 195 -10.53 -9.96 30.07
CA GLY A 195 -11.53 -9.40 30.99
C GLY A 195 -12.53 -10.45 31.50
N LYS A 196 -13.01 -11.35 30.63
CA LYS A 196 -13.88 -12.46 31.04
C LYS A 196 -13.17 -13.43 31.98
N MET A 197 -11.90 -13.74 31.71
CA MET A 197 -11.09 -14.61 32.54
C MET A 197 -10.85 -14.00 33.93
N GLN A 198 -10.52 -12.70 34.00
CA GLN A 198 -10.37 -11.97 35.26
C GLN A 198 -11.67 -11.98 36.08
N MET A 199 -12.81 -11.75 35.43
CA MET A 199 -14.12 -11.82 36.08
C MET A 199 -14.42 -13.23 36.60
N HIS A 200 -14.11 -14.26 35.82
CA HIS A 200 -14.29 -15.65 36.21
C HIS A 200 -13.48 -16.00 37.47
N VAL A 201 -12.20 -15.60 37.52
CA VAL A 201 -11.34 -15.79 38.69
C VAL A 201 -11.87 -15.03 39.92
N ALA A 202 -12.39 -13.82 39.74
CA ALA A 202 -12.99 -13.05 40.83
C ALA A 202 -14.22 -13.75 41.43
N LEU A 203 -15.11 -14.28 40.58
CA LEU A 203 -16.28 -15.05 41.01
C LEU A 203 -15.88 -16.34 41.74
N LEU A 204 -14.87 -17.07 41.26
CA LEU A 204 -14.37 -18.26 41.95
C LEU A 204 -13.83 -17.93 43.35
N ARG A 205 -13.11 -16.80 43.50
CA ARG A 205 -12.65 -16.36 44.83
C ARG A 205 -13.80 -16.03 45.76
N GLN A 206 -14.84 -15.37 45.25
CA GLN A 206 -16.04 -15.09 46.03
C GLN A 206 -16.73 -16.37 46.48
N GLN A 207 -16.89 -17.35 45.58
CA GLN A 207 -17.49 -18.65 45.92
C GLN A 207 -16.70 -19.42 46.98
N LEU A 208 -15.36 -19.35 46.96
CA LEU A 208 -14.54 -19.97 48.00
C LEU A 208 -14.76 -19.31 49.37
N LEU A 209 -14.81 -17.97 49.39
CA LEU A 209 -15.11 -17.22 50.61
C LEU A 209 -16.50 -17.56 51.17
N ASP A 210 -17.52 -17.68 50.30
CA ASP A 210 -18.88 -18.06 50.69
C ASP A 210 -18.94 -19.48 51.29
N LEU A 211 -18.01 -20.36 50.91
CA LEU A 211 -17.86 -21.71 51.46
C LEU A 211 -16.96 -21.78 52.71
N GLY A 212 -16.43 -20.64 53.17
CA GLY A 212 -15.51 -20.57 54.31
C GLY A 212 -14.09 -21.06 54.01
N ALA A 213 -13.71 -21.11 52.73
CA ALA A 213 -12.36 -21.45 52.30
C ALA A 213 -11.60 -20.19 51.88
N ASP A 214 -10.38 -20.01 52.41
CA ASP A 214 -9.56 -18.85 52.07
C ASP A 214 -8.92 -19.00 50.68
N PRO A 215 -9.11 -18.03 49.76
CA PRO A 215 -8.51 -18.08 48.44
C PRO A 215 -7.00 -17.87 48.51
N VAL A 216 -6.27 -18.60 47.66
CA VAL A 216 -4.81 -18.47 47.54
C VAL A 216 -4.44 -17.05 47.08
N THR A 217 -3.43 -16.45 47.73
CA THR A 217 -2.91 -15.13 47.37
C THR A 217 -2.27 -15.14 45.99
N ILE A 218 -2.32 -13.99 45.29
CA ILE A 218 -1.80 -13.86 43.93
C ILE A 218 -0.29 -14.20 43.89
N ALA A 219 0.48 -13.74 44.87
CA ALA A 219 1.91 -14.00 44.96
C ALA A 219 2.22 -15.51 45.04
N ALA A 220 1.55 -16.22 45.97
CA ALA A 220 1.74 -17.66 46.12
C ALA A 220 1.31 -18.45 44.87
N ALA A 221 0.30 -17.96 44.14
CA ALA A 221 -0.12 -18.56 42.87
C ALA A 221 0.90 -18.36 41.75
N ILE A 222 1.55 -17.18 41.69
CA ILE A 222 2.63 -16.89 40.73
C ILE A 222 3.84 -17.77 41.03
N ASP A 223 4.25 -17.87 42.29
CA ASP A 223 5.40 -18.69 42.68
C ASP A 223 5.20 -20.17 42.30
N ARG A 224 3.99 -20.72 42.53
CA ARG A 224 3.65 -22.08 42.09
C ARG A 224 3.61 -22.22 40.57
N PHE A 225 3.10 -21.22 39.87
CA PHE A 225 3.07 -21.24 38.40
C PHE A 225 4.49 -21.28 37.83
N GLU A 226 5.42 -20.46 38.33
CA GLU A 226 6.80 -20.45 37.86
C GLU A 226 7.55 -21.75 38.17
N GLN A 227 7.21 -22.42 39.27
CA GLN A 227 7.78 -23.72 39.66
C GLN A 227 7.22 -24.86 38.81
N ASP A 228 5.91 -24.86 38.57
CA ASP A 228 5.18 -26.00 37.99
C ASP A 228 4.98 -25.88 36.47
N VAL A 229 5.09 -24.68 35.88
CA VAL A 229 4.80 -24.45 34.46
C VAL A 229 6.07 -24.12 33.69
N LYS A 230 6.35 -24.91 32.66
CA LYS A 230 7.43 -24.65 31.70
C LYS A 230 6.82 -24.05 30.43
N VAL A 231 7.37 -22.93 29.99
CA VAL A 231 7.01 -22.30 28.72
C VAL A 231 8.03 -22.72 27.68
N ASP A 232 7.58 -23.45 26.66
CA ASP A 232 8.40 -23.76 25.50
C ASP A 232 8.00 -22.82 24.35
N VAL A 233 8.97 -22.06 23.84
CA VAL A 233 8.77 -21.07 22.79
C VAL A 233 9.38 -21.62 21.50
N ALA A 234 8.54 -22.27 20.70
CA ALA A 234 8.89 -22.67 19.35
C ALA A 234 8.76 -21.48 18.37
N PRO A 235 9.38 -21.53 17.18
CA PRO A 235 9.43 -20.39 16.24
C PRO A 235 8.06 -19.83 15.83
N ASN A 236 7.03 -20.68 15.84
CA ASN A 236 5.68 -20.35 15.38
C ASN A 236 4.58 -20.61 16.45
N THR A 237 4.94 -21.17 17.61
CA THR A 237 3.98 -21.56 18.64
C THR A 237 4.59 -21.38 20.03
N VAL A 238 3.78 -20.91 20.98
CA VAL A 238 4.14 -20.92 22.41
C VAL A 238 3.32 -22.03 23.05
N GLU A 239 3.97 -23.09 23.49
CA GLU A 239 3.31 -24.18 24.20
C GLU A 239 3.60 -24.09 25.69
N LEU A 240 2.55 -24.04 26.51
CA LEU A 240 2.66 -24.18 27.96
C LEU A 240 2.65 -25.67 28.31
N TRP A 241 3.78 -26.19 28.77
CA TRP A 241 3.89 -27.54 29.26
C TRP A 241 3.88 -27.53 30.78
N VAL A 242 2.82 -28.11 31.36
CA VAL A 242 2.79 -28.47 32.78
C VAL A 242 3.38 -29.88 32.90
N PRO A 243 4.62 -30.06 33.41
CA PRO A 243 5.19 -31.38 33.69
C PRO A 243 4.28 -32.21 34.60
N GLY A 244 3.86 -33.39 34.10
CA GLY A 244 3.03 -34.37 34.82
C GLY A 244 1.64 -34.62 34.22
N GLU A 245 1.05 -35.77 34.57
CA GLU A 245 -0.37 -36.11 34.37
C GLU A 245 -1.24 -35.49 35.48
N SER A 246 -1.02 -34.21 35.76
CA SER A 246 -1.71 -33.54 36.84
C SER A 246 -3.17 -33.29 36.44
N SER A 247 -4.11 -33.72 37.27
CA SER A 247 -5.54 -33.37 37.24
C SER A 247 -5.82 -31.88 37.00
N LEU A 248 -4.85 -31.02 37.33
CA LEU A 248 -4.78 -29.60 36.99
C LEU A 248 -5.05 -29.28 35.51
N LYS A 249 -4.57 -30.09 34.56
CA LYS A 249 -4.81 -29.84 33.12
C LYS A 249 -6.29 -29.84 32.76
N SER A 250 -7.09 -30.71 33.40
CA SER A 250 -8.54 -30.74 33.19
C SER A 250 -9.30 -29.59 33.86
N LEU A 251 -8.66 -28.90 34.81
CA LEU A 251 -9.23 -27.77 35.54
C LEU A 251 -8.91 -26.42 34.87
N ILE A 252 -7.97 -26.39 33.91
CA ILE A 252 -7.64 -25.18 33.16
C ILE A 252 -8.77 -24.93 32.14
N PRO A 253 -9.48 -23.79 32.23
CA PRO A 253 -10.51 -23.47 31.26
C PRO A 253 -9.86 -23.19 29.89
N ASP A 254 -10.44 -23.74 28.82
CA ASP A 254 -9.96 -23.51 27.45
C ASP A 254 -10.17 -22.03 27.06
N PRO A 255 -9.10 -21.29 26.67
CA PRO A 255 -9.20 -19.91 26.22
C PRO A 255 -10.22 -19.69 25.09
N HIS A 256 -10.42 -20.70 24.23
CA HIS A 256 -11.37 -20.61 23.12
C HIS A 256 -12.83 -20.61 23.59
N GLU A 257 -13.16 -21.12 24.77
CA GLU A 257 -14.51 -21.07 25.32
C GLU A 257 -14.94 -19.63 25.61
N TYR A 258 -14.03 -18.78 26.05
CA TYR A 258 -14.31 -17.36 26.29
C TYR A 258 -14.54 -16.56 25.00
N SER A 259 -14.06 -17.07 23.86
CA SER A 259 -14.24 -16.44 22.55
C SER A 259 -15.58 -16.81 21.89
N LYS A 260 -16.26 -17.87 22.33
CA LYS A 260 -17.57 -18.26 21.77
C LYS A 260 -18.61 -17.20 22.15
N LYS A 261 -19.12 -16.47 21.16
CA LYS A 261 -20.31 -15.61 21.34
C LYS A 261 -21.54 -16.51 21.39
N LYS A 262 -22.34 -16.40 22.45
CA LYS A 262 -23.77 -16.70 22.38
C LYS A 262 -24.48 -15.54 21.70
#